data_AF-A0A8J6TLS1-F1
#
_entry.id   AF-A0A8J6TLS1-F1
#
_cell.length_a   1.000
_cell.length_b   1.000
_cell.length_c   1.000
_cell.angle_alpha   90.00
_cell.angle_beta   90.00
_cell.angle_gamma   90.00
#
_symmetry.space_group_name_H-M   'P 1'
#
loop_
_entity.id
_entity.type
_entity.pdbx_description
1 polymer ?
#
loop_
_entity_poly.entity_id
_entity_poly.type
_entity_poly.pdbx_seq_one_letter_code
_entity_poly.pdbx_strand_id
1 'polypeptide(L)'
;MPEKCRVGVCGFDPMLVKGYLKTGARALWWHISDELYEEFDMKPGIKVSGKLLKVYAGKTGKEAAVPNEPFEWVASKETGLVILIPPEVIAKYKLTEFHFIELLVEKIDGKDVYPGKEKMSEKFWPEDMMKLDYVLDYSE
;
A
#
# COMPACT_ATOMS: atom_id res chain seq x y z
N MET A 1 -15.44 0.56 11.40
CA MET A 1 -14.16 0.75 12.08
C MET A 1 -13.15 0.02 11.22
N PRO A 2 -12.06 0.70 10.88
CA PRO A 2 -11.21 0.32 9.77
C PRO A 2 -10.50 -1.02 9.93
N GLU A 3 -10.04 -1.59 8.81
CA GLU A 3 -9.02 -2.63 8.85
C GLU A 3 -7.63 -1.98 8.96
N LYS A 4 -6.85 -2.41 9.96
CA LYS A 4 -5.45 -2.00 10.06
C LYS A 4 -4.57 -3.08 9.44
N CYS A 5 -3.74 -2.72 8.46
CA CYS A 5 -2.84 -3.66 7.79
C CYS A 5 -1.41 -3.13 7.71
N ARG A 6 -0.44 -4.04 7.60
CA ARG A 6 0.95 -3.72 7.32
C ARG A 6 1.44 -4.62 6.21
N VAL A 7 1.69 -4.04 5.05
CA VAL A 7 1.91 -4.78 3.80
C VAL A 7 3.25 -4.39 3.17
N GLY A 8 3.88 -5.35 2.50
CA GLY A 8 4.98 -5.07 1.59
C GLY A 8 4.48 -4.34 0.36
N VAL A 9 5.25 -3.38 -0.11
CA VAL A 9 5.02 -2.73 -1.41
C VAL A 9 5.49 -3.68 -2.50
N CYS A 10 4.64 -3.91 -3.49
CA CYS A 10 4.99 -4.65 -4.70
C CYS A 10 5.20 -3.67 -5.85
N GLY A 11 5.98 -4.04 -6.86
CA GLY A 11 6.31 -3.08 -7.90
C GLY A 11 7.18 -3.60 -9.01
N PHE A 12 7.57 -2.65 -9.86
CA PHE A 12 8.75 -2.81 -10.70
C PHE A 12 10.02 -2.46 -9.93
N ASP A 13 11.16 -2.91 -10.47
CA ASP A 13 12.49 -2.53 -9.98
C ASP A 13 12.62 -1.00 -9.82
N PRO A 14 13.30 -0.51 -8.77
CA PRO A 14 13.46 0.92 -8.52
C PRO A 14 14.00 1.73 -9.71
N MET A 15 14.81 1.11 -10.58
CA MET A 15 15.32 1.74 -11.80
C MET A 15 14.22 2.00 -12.83
N LEU A 16 13.22 1.11 -12.91
CA LEU A 16 12.09 1.26 -13.81
C LEU A 16 11.01 2.18 -13.24
N VAL A 17 10.85 2.23 -11.91
CA VAL A 17 9.88 3.11 -11.23
C VAL A 17 10.02 4.55 -11.71
N LYS A 18 11.24 5.08 -11.79
CA LYS A 18 11.50 6.44 -12.32
C LYS A 18 10.90 6.66 -13.72
N GLY A 19 11.00 5.68 -14.60
CA GLY A 19 10.42 5.73 -15.93
C GLY A 19 8.89 5.74 -15.88
N TYR A 20 8.31 4.87 -15.07
CA TYR A 20 6.85 4.74 -14.93
C TYR A 20 6.19 5.96 -14.28
N LEU A 21 6.85 6.60 -13.32
CA LEU A 21 6.38 7.86 -12.73
C LEU A 21 6.21 8.97 -13.78
N LYS A 22 7.07 9.00 -14.82
CA LYS A 22 6.99 9.98 -15.91
C LYS A 22 5.90 9.68 -16.93
N THR A 23 5.53 8.41 -17.10
CA THR A 23 4.51 7.99 -18.08
C THR A 23 3.11 7.94 -17.48
N GLY A 24 2.98 8.03 -16.15
CA GLY A 24 1.71 7.86 -15.45
C GLY A 24 1.20 6.42 -15.45
N ALA A 25 2.03 5.47 -15.88
CA ALA A 25 1.72 4.06 -15.78
C ALA A 25 1.93 3.55 -14.35
N ARG A 26 1.30 2.41 -14.01
CA ARG A 26 1.44 1.79 -12.70
C ARG A 26 2.92 1.51 -12.39
N ALA A 27 3.37 1.86 -11.19
CA ALA A 27 4.75 1.65 -10.76
C ALA A 27 4.81 0.72 -9.54
N LEU A 28 4.09 1.08 -8.48
CA LEU A 28 4.01 0.33 -7.22
C LEU A 28 2.55 0.10 -6.81
N TRP A 29 2.32 -0.96 -6.04
CA TRP A 29 1.01 -1.35 -5.55
C TRP A 29 1.13 -2.17 -4.26
N TRP A 30 -0.01 -2.47 -3.65
CA TRP A 30 -0.13 -3.45 -2.56
C TRP A 30 -1.38 -4.31 -2.77
N HIS A 31 -1.46 -5.43 -2.07
CA HIS A 31 -2.60 -6.34 -2.15
C HIS A 31 -3.53 -6.12 -0.97
N ILE A 32 -4.81 -5.90 -1.26
CA ILE A 32 -5.85 -5.87 -0.22
C ILE A 32 -5.97 -7.25 0.46
N SER A 33 -6.48 -7.31 1.70
CA SER A 33 -6.72 -8.58 2.40
C SER A 33 -7.73 -9.43 1.64
N ASP A 34 -7.59 -10.75 1.77
CA ASP A 34 -8.47 -11.68 1.05
C ASP A 34 -9.90 -11.57 1.59
N GLU A 35 -10.05 -11.27 2.89
CA GLU A 35 -11.37 -11.05 3.49
C GLU A 35 -12.06 -9.80 2.96
N LEU A 36 -11.34 -8.67 2.84
CA LEU A 36 -11.93 -7.47 2.22
C LEU A 36 -12.17 -7.67 0.72
N TYR A 37 -11.32 -8.45 0.04
CA TYR A 37 -11.52 -8.81 -1.35
C TYR A 37 -12.86 -9.53 -1.57
N GLU A 38 -13.14 -10.54 -0.75
CA GLU A 38 -14.36 -11.34 -0.81
C GLU A 38 -15.59 -10.57 -0.31
N GLU A 39 -15.50 -9.91 0.85
CA GLU A 39 -16.64 -9.24 1.50
C GLU A 39 -17.18 -8.05 0.68
N PHE A 40 -16.28 -7.31 0.02
CA PHE A 40 -16.65 -6.14 -0.76
C PHE A 40 -16.84 -6.43 -2.25
N ASP A 41 -16.73 -7.70 -2.68
CA ASP A 41 -16.79 -8.12 -4.09
C ASP A 41 -15.88 -7.22 -4.95
N MET A 42 -14.60 -7.15 -4.56
CA MET A 42 -13.65 -6.18 -5.09
C MET A 42 -13.49 -6.32 -6.61
N LYS A 43 -13.63 -5.18 -7.31
CA LYS A 43 -13.57 -5.09 -8.77
C LYS A 43 -12.49 -4.13 -9.25
N PRO A 44 -12.02 -4.30 -10.49
CA PRO A 44 -11.13 -3.34 -11.12
C PRO A 44 -11.67 -1.91 -11.01
N GLY A 45 -10.81 -0.94 -10.69
CA GLY A 45 -11.19 0.47 -10.59
C GLY A 45 -11.95 0.88 -9.33
N ILE A 46 -12.25 -0.03 -8.40
CA ILE A 46 -12.86 0.33 -7.11
C ILE A 46 -11.94 1.26 -6.32
N LYS A 47 -12.53 2.24 -5.64
CA LYS A 47 -11.81 3.15 -4.75
C LYS A 47 -11.70 2.58 -3.34
N VAL A 48 -10.51 2.67 -2.78
CA VAL A 48 -10.18 2.32 -1.40
C VAL A 48 -9.65 3.57 -0.72
N SER A 49 -10.18 3.89 0.45
CA SER A 49 -9.79 5.10 1.18
C SER A 49 -9.59 4.83 2.66
N GLY A 50 -8.79 5.69 3.28
CA GLY A 50 -8.44 5.57 4.69
C GLY A 50 -7.22 6.42 5.01
N LYS A 51 -6.27 5.90 5.79
CA LYS A 51 -5.06 6.63 6.20
C LYS A 51 -3.78 5.85 5.96
N LEU A 52 -2.77 6.52 5.42
CA LEU A 52 -1.39 6.05 5.42
C LEU A 52 -0.77 6.42 6.75
N LEU A 53 -0.53 5.42 7.60
CA LEU A 53 -0.05 5.62 8.96
C LEU A 53 1.47 5.73 8.98
N LYS A 54 2.16 4.76 8.37
CA LYS A 54 3.62 4.62 8.44
C LYS A 54 4.21 4.06 7.16
N VAL A 55 5.46 4.40 6.92
CA VAL A 55 6.33 3.80 5.89
C VAL A 55 7.55 3.25 6.60
N TYR A 56 7.93 2.01 6.27
CA TYR A 56 9.11 1.33 6.79
C TYR A 56 10.08 1.05 5.66
N ALA A 57 11.37 1.28 5.90
CA ALA A 57 12.42 0.98 4.94
C ALA A 57 12.91 -0.45 5.14
N GLY A 58 12.81 -1.30 4.11
CA GLY A 58 13.32 -2.67 4.14
C GLY A 58 14.81 -2.75 4.48
N LYS A 59 15.58 -1.71 4.12
CA LYS A 59 17.02 -1.59 4.41
C LYS A 59 17.36 -1.70 5.89
N THR A 60 16.50 -1.16 6.74
CA THR A 60 16.74 -1.05 8.19
C THR A 60 15.71 -1.81 9.01
N GLY A 61 14.56 -2.16 8.43
CA GLY A 61 13.38 -2.63 9.15
C GLY A 61 12.74 -1.58 10.05
N LYS A 62 13.13 -0.30 9.92
CA LYS A 62 12.65 0.79 10.77
C LYS A 62 11.73 1.75 10.02
N GLU A 63 10.99 2.52 10.80
CA GLU A 63 10.17 3.63 10.31
C GLU A 63 11.03 4.62 9.53
N ALA A 64 10.65 4.87 8.28
CA ALA A 64 11.21 5.88 7.40
C ALA A 64 10.33 7.15 7.39
N ALA A 65 9.02 7.00 7.57
CA ALA A 65 8.07 8.11 7.69
C ALA A 65 6.83 7.72 8.52
N VAL A 66 6.21 8.72 9.14
CA VAL A 66 4.96 8.64 9.94
C VAL A 66 3.97 9.69 9.43
N PRO A 67 3.45 9.54 8.19
CA PRO A 67 2.67 10.60 7.55
C PRO A 67 1.30 10.84 8.18
N ASN A 68 0.63 9.79 8.66
CA ASN A 68 -0.72 9.86 9.24
C ASN A 68 -1.71 10.68 8.39
N GLU A 69 -1.69 10.47 7.08
CA GLU A 69 -2.43 11.28 6.11
C GLU A 69 -3.56 10.49 5.44
N PRO A 70 -4.68 11.13 5.08
CA PRO A 70 -5.75 10.45 4.37
C PRO A 70 -5.31 10.06 2.96
N PHE A 71 -5.85 8.95 2.46
CA PHE A 71 -5.69 8.54 1.07
C PHE A 71 -7.02 8.13 0.44
N GLU A 72 -7.12 8.28 -0.87
CA GLU A 72 -8.11 7.63 -1.73
C GLU A 72 -7.36 7.11 -2.95
N TRP A 73 -7.19 5.79 -3.02
CA TRP A 73 -6.46 5.10 -4.08
C TRP A 73 -7.39 4.15 -4.84
N VAL A 74 -6.93 3.65 -5.98
CA VAL A 74 -7.77 2.87 -6.88
C VAL A 74 -7.22 1.47 -7.08
N ALA A 75 -8.11 0.49 -7.13
CA ALA A 75 -7.79 -0.85 -7.59
C ALA A 75 -7.36 -0.82 -9.07
N SER A 76 -6.50 -1.75 -9.46
CA SER A 76 -5.96 -1.81 -10.82
C SER A 76 -7.07 -2.03 -11.87
N LYS A 77 -6.73 -1.82 -13.15
CA LYS A 77 -7.67 -2.09 -14.25
C LYS A 77 -7.82 -3.59 -14.51
N GLU A 78 -6.87 -4.39 -14.03
CA GLU A 78 -6.82 -5.83 -14.28
C GLU A 78 -7.50 -6.64 -13.16
N THR A 79 -7.50 -6.15 -11.92
CA THR A 79 -8.05 -6.88 -10.76
C THR A 79 -8.44 -5.96 -9.61
N GLY A 80 -9.43 -6.35 -8.82
CA GLY A 80 -9.79 -5.70 -7.56
C GLY A 80 -8.80 -5.93 -6.42
N LEU A 81 -7.88 -6.89 -6.57
CA LEU A 81 -6.94 -7.29 -5.51
C LEU A 81 -5.78 -6.29 -5.33
N VAL A 82 -5.41 -5.60 -6.41
CA VAL A 82 -4.20 -4.78 -6.49
C VAL A 82 -4.59 -3.31 -6.34
N ILE A 83 -4.14 -2.66 -5.26
CA ILE A 83 -4.38 -1.24 -5.03
C ILE A 83 -3.15 -0.45 -5.44
N LEU A 84 -3.33 0.46 -6.41
CA LEU A 84 -2.24 1.23 -7.01
C LEU A 84 -1.81 2.37 -6.09
N ILE A 85 -0.50 2.49 -5.85
CA ILE A 85 0.06 3.62 -5.11
C ILE A 85 0.27 4.77 -6.11
N PRO A 86 -0.30 5.97 -5.87
CA PRO A 86 -0.19 7.06 -6.81
C PRO A 86 1.26 7.56 -6.99
N PRO A 87 1.66 8.01 -8.20
CA PRO A 87 3.00 8.50 -8.48
C PRO A 87 3.50 9.57 -7.50
N GLU A 88 2.62 10.48 -7.07
CA GLU A 88 2.92 11.54 -6.12
C GLU A 88 3.27 11.01 -4.74
N VAL A 89 2.63 9.93 -4.29
CA VAL A 89 2.92 9.27 -3.01
C VAL A 89 4.26 8.53 -3.12
N ILE A 90 4.49 7.84 -4.23
CA ILE A 90 5.76 7.15 -4.51
C ILE A 90 6.92 8.15 -4.47
N ALA A 91 6.80 9.27 -5.18
CA ALA A 91 7.83 10.31 -5.21
C ALA A 91 8.01 11.00 -3.86
N LYS A 92 6.91 11.32 -3.15
CA LYS A 92 6.94 12.00 -1.84
C LYS A 92 7.70 11.19 -0.78
N TYR A 93 7.49 9.88 -0.73
CA TYR A 93 8.12 9.00 0.25
C TYR A 93 9.28 8.18 -0.30
N LYS A 94 9.69 8.42 -1.55
CA LYS A 94 10.75 7.67 -2.25
C LYS A 94 10.53 6.15 -2.17
N LEU A 95 9.29 5.71 -2.39
CA LEU A 95 8.90 4.32 -2.23
C LEU A 95 9.54 3.43 -3.30
N THR A 96 9.82 2.19 -2.91
CA THR A 96 10.25 1.09 -3.78
C THR A 96 9.54 -0.19 -3.35
N GLU A 97 9.68 -1.28 -4.12
CA GLU A 97 9.21 -2.61 -3.70
C GLU A 97 9.92 -3.14 -2.43
N PHE A 98 10.99 -2.49 -1.98
CA PHE A 98 11.71 -2.81 -0.74
C PHE A 98 11.18 -2.02 0.47
N HIS A 99 9.98 -1.46 0.38
CA HIS A 99 9.32 -0.76 1.48
C HIS A 99 8.12 -1.54 1.99
N PHE A 100 7.74 -1.26 3.24
CA PHE A 100 6.47 -1.68 3.81
C PHE A 100 5.65 -0.45 4.18
N ILE A 101 4.33 -0.56 4.11
CA ILE A 101 3.41 0.50 4.50
C ILE A 101 2.41 -0.03 5.50
N GLU A 102 2.13 0.78 6.53
CA GLU A 102 1.05 0.54 7.48
C GLU A 102 -0.12 1.46 7.12
N LEU A 103 -1.27 0.85 6.86
CA LEU A 103 -2.47 1.50 6.37
C LEU A 103 -3.62 1.23 7.33
N LEU A 104 -4.55 2.17 7.34
CA LEU A 104 -5.85 2.04 7.96
C LEU A 104 -6.89 2.15 6.84
N VAL A 105 -7.56 1.06 6.48
CA VAL A 105 -8.57 1.03 5.41
C VAL A 105 -9.94 1.32 6.03
N GLU A 106 -10.50 2.49 5.74
CA GLU A 106 -11.74 2.97 6.35
C GLU A 106 -12.96 2.72 5.48
N LYS A 107 -12.85 2.93 4.15
CA LYS A 107 -13.96 2.76 3.22
C LYS A 107 -13.53 2.14 1.90
N ILE A 108 -14.43 1.33 1.35
CA ILE A 108 -14.31 0.74 0.01
C ILE A 108 -15.58 1.12 -0.76
N ASP A 109 -15.40 1.82 -1.87
CA ASP A 109 -16.48 2.35 -2.72
C ASP A 109 -17.57 3.11 -1.92
N GLY A 110 -17.12 3.92 -0.96
CA GLY A 110 -17.99 4.71 -0.08
C GLY A 110 -18.67 3.92 1.05
N LYS A 111 -18.54 2.59 1.10
CA LYS A 111 -19.04 1.74 2.19
C LYS A 111 -18.01 1.63 3.30
N ASP A 112 -18.46 1.71 4.54
CA ASP A 112 -17.59 1.58 5.71
C ASP A 112 -17.06 0.15 5.86
N VAL A 113 -15.76 0.02 6.10
CA VAL A 113 -15.13 -1.24 6.51
C VAL A 113 -15.46 -1.51 7.99
N TYR A 114 -15.86 -2.75 8.27
CA TYR A 114 -16.24 -3.31 9.59
C TYR A 114 -16.94 -2.32 10.54
N PRO A 115 -18.16 -1.84 10.24
CA PRO A 115 -18.85 -0.86 11.07
C PRO A 115 -18.90 -1.31 12.54
N GLY A 116 -18.29 -0.51 13.44
CA GLY A 116 -18.25 -0.80 14.88
C GLY A 116 -17.20 -1.82 15.39
N LYS A 117 -16.30 -2.37 14.56
CA LYS A 117 -15.16 -3.23 15.00
C LYS A 117 -13.85 -2.86 14.29
N GLU A 118 -12.75 -2.61 15.01
CA GLU A 118 -11.41 -2.52 14.38
C GLU A 118 -10.88 -3.96 14.24
N LYS A 119 -10.51 -4.34 13.01
CA LYS A 119 -9.94 -5.66 12.74
C LYS A 119 -8.49 -5.49 12.29
N MET A 120 -7.59 -6.24 12.92
CA MET A 120 -6.23 -6.38 12.40
C MET A 120 -6.30 -7.32 11.18
N SER A 121 -5.75 -6.88 10.06
CA SER A 121 -5.65 -7.69 8.85
C SER A 121 -4.81 -8.94 9.11
N GLU A 122 -5.15 -10.06 8.47
CA GLU A 122 -4.26 -11.22 8.43
C GLU A 122 -2.96 -10.91 7.67
N LYS A 123 -3.00 -9.93 6.76
CA LYS A 123 -1.82 -9.37 6.07
C LYS A 123 -1.16 -8.28 6.92
N PHE A 124 -0.62 -8.69 8.08
CA PHE A 124 0.13 -7.81 8.96
C PHE A 124 1.57 -8.31 9.13
N TRP A 125 2.51 -7.69 8.39
CA TRP A 125 3.92 -8.05 8.45
C TRP A 125 4.52 -7.83 9.86
N PRO A 126 5.21 -8.83 10.44
CA PRO A 126 5.92 -8.70 11.70
C PRO A 126 7.07 -7.67 11.62
N GLU A 127 7.32 -6.93 12.70
CA GLU A 127 8.35 -5.88 12.71
C GLU A 127 9.77 -6.40 12.52
N ASP A 128 10.05 -7.56 13.10
CA ASP A 128 11.33 -8.26 13.00
C ASP A 128 11.60 -8.81 11.58
N MET A 129 10.56 -8.98 10.76
CA MET A 129 10.64 -9.48 9.39
C MET A 129 10.74 -8.38 8.33
N MET A 130 10.66 -7.10 8.73
CA MET A 130 10.73 -5.97 7.79
C MET A 130 12.16 -5.58 7.41
N LYS A 131 13.19 -6.16 8.04
CA LYS A 131 14.56 -5.97 7.59
C LYS A 131 14.89 -6.99 6.51
N LEU A 132 15.13 -6.50 5.30
CA LEU A 132 15.48 -7.29 4.13
C LEU A 132 16.99 -7.41 4.00
N ASP A 133 17.47 -8.58 3.58
CA ASP A 133 18.90 -8.84 3.33
C ASP A 133 19.43 -8.12 2.08
N TYR A 134 18.53 -7.84 1.13
CA TYR A 134 18.82 -7.15 -0.11
C TYR A 134 17.78 -6.07 -0.38
N VAL A 135 18.25 -4.89 -0.74
CA VAL A 135 17.42 -3.75 -1.15
C VAL A 135 18.11 -2.93 -2.21
N LEU A 136 17.31 -2.28 -3.05
CA LEU A 136 17.76 -1.19 -3.91
C LEU A 136 17.12 0.12 -3.47
N ASP A 137 17.94 1.17 -3.44
CA ASP A 137 17.49 2.51 -3.08
C ASP A 137 16.64 3.11 -4.22
N TYR A 138 15.78 4.07 -3.87
CA TYR A 138 14.99 4.82 -4.85
C TYR A 138 15.91 5.57 -5.82
N SER A 139 15.65 5.43 -7.12
CA SER A 139 16.37 6.19 -8.14
C SER A 139 15.72 7.55 -8.38
N GLU A 140 16.48 8.60 -8.06
CA GLU A 140 16.18 9.97 -8.50
C GLU A 140 16.25 10.10 -10.03
#